data_AF-A0A6N1XGY8-F1
#
_entry.id   AF-A0A6N1XGY8-F1
#
_cell.length_a   1.000
_cell.length_b   1.000
_cell.length_c   1.000
_cell.angle_alpha   90.00
_cell.angle_beta   90.00
_cell.angle_gamma   90.00
#
_symmetry.space_group_name_H-M   'P 1'
#
loop_
_entity.id
_entity.type
_entity.pdbx_description
1 polymer ?
#
loop_
_entity_poly.entity_id
_entity_poly.type
_entity_poly.pdbx_seq_one_letter_code
_entity_poly.pdbx_strand_id
1 'polypeptide(L)'
;MLGLLTQPAARGQSSPARGPIHGTPTTPGINDMPLADYLGLLRQIAPAAEAGAKDYLAAVEQHCGRALTTIELRQAMSAGDGDPVLMGLIRASHLGDTTARERLAGQIRCPARVAR
;
A
#
# COMPACT_ATOMS: atom_id res chain seq x y z
N MET A 1 43.51 -24.84 42.09
CA MET A 1 42.77 -25.97 41.47
C MET A 1 41.40 -25.47 41.06
N LEU A 2 40.99 -25.87 39.84
CA LEU A 2 39.75 -25.57 39.10
C LEU A 2 38.46 -25.36 39.91
N GLY A 3 37.67 -24.36 39.50
CA GLY A 3 36.22 -24.28 39.74
C GLY A 3 35.53 -23.71 38.51
N LEU A 4 34.77 -24.55 37.81
CA LEU A 4 34.27 -24.37 36.46
C LEU A 4 33.20 -23.27 36.31
N LEU A 5 33.27 -22.55 35.19
CA LEU A 5 32.20 -21.74 34.62
C LEU A 5 30.99 -22.62 34.25
N THR A 6 29.81 -22.36 34.80
CA THR A 6 28.55 -22.91 34.28
C THR A 6 27.67 -21.77 33.80
N GLN A 7 27.67 -21.57 32.49
CA GLN A 7 26.75 -20.70 31.76
C GLN A 7 25.42 -21.47 31.58
N PRO A 8 24.26 -20.89 31.94
CA PRO A 8 22.98 -21.48 31.57
C PRO A 8 22.77 -21.29 30.05
N ALA A 9 22.72 -22.41 29.34
CA ALA A 9 22.39 -22.47 27.92
C ALA A 9 20.98 -21.90 27.67
N ALA A 10 20.90 -20.97 26.73
CA ALA A 10 19.68 -20.46 26.16
C ALA A 10 18.78 -21.60 25.67
N ARG A 11 17.54 -21.66 26.17
CA ARG A 11 16.46 -22.39 25.50
C ARG A 11 15.66 -21.40 24.66
N GLY A 12 16.13 -21.15 23.44
CA GLY A 12 15.27 -20.63 22.40
C GLY A 12 14.18 -21.66 22.10
N GLN A 13 12.93 -21.38 22.50
CA GLN A 13 11.79 -22.16 22.06
C GLN A 13 11.49 -21.79 20.60
N SER A 14 12.03 -22.53 19.66
CA SER A 14 11.50 -22.54 18.29
C SER A 14 10.43 -23.63 18.20
N SER A 15 9.17 -23.25 18.39
CA SER A 15 8.04 -24.15 18.09
C SER A 15 8.05 -24.54 16.61
N PRO A 16 7.95 -25.82 16.25
CA PRO A 16 7.74 -26.22 14.88
C PRO A 16 6.25 -26.02 14.55
N ALA A 17 5.89 -24.86 14.01
CA ALA A 17 4.61 -24.70 13.33
C ALA A 17 4.69 -25.36 11.94
N ARG A 18 4.71 -26.70 11.92
CA ARG A 18 4.66 -27.49 10.68
C ARG A 18 3.31 -28.20 10.62
N GLY A 19 2.25 -27.40 10.52
CA GLY A 19 0.96 -27.87 10.02
C GLY A 19 0.93 -27.71 8.50
N PRO A 20 0.24 -28.59 7.76
CA PRO A 20 -0.04 -28.34 6.35
C PRO A 20 -0.82 -27.03 6.28
N ILE A 21 -0.27 -26.03 5.62
CA ILE A 21 -1.03 -24.84 5.25
C ILE A 21 -1.98 -25.34 4.17
N HIS A 22 -3.15 -25.83 4.61
CA HIS A 22 -4.24 -26.19 3.72
C HIS A 22 -4.45 -25.03 2.75
N GLY A 23 -4.54 -25.37 1.47
CA GLY A 23 -4.46 -24.47 0.33
C GLY A 23 -5.11 -23.12 0.58
N THR A 24 -4.36 -22.09 0.20
CA THR A 24 -4.81 -20.74 -0.17
C THR A 24 -6.32 -20.58 -0.11
N PRO A 25 -6.88 -19.74 0.79
CA PRO A 25 -8.25 -19.34 0.60
C PRO A 25 -8.30 -18.66 -0.78
N THR A 26 -9.21 -19.11 -1.63
CA THR A 26 -9.68 -18.41 -2.84
C THR A 26 -10.44 -17.13 -2.43
N THR A 27 -9.96 -16.41 -1.42
CA THR A 27 -10.24 -14.99 -1.30
C THR A 27 -9.62 -14.37 -2.54
N PRO A 28 -10.39 -13.68 -3.40
CA PRO A 28 -9.79 -12.86 -4.43
C PRO A 28 -8.67 -12.08 -3.77
N GLY A 29 -7.44 -12.26 -4.23
CA GLY A 29 -6.34 -11.47 -3.71
C GLY A 29 -6.74 -10.01 -3.88
N ILE A 30 -6.26 -9.11 -3.02
CA ILE A 30 -6.59 -7.67 -3.17
C ILE A 30 -6.29 -7.21 -4.62
N ASN A 31 -5.38 -7.88 -5.35
CA ASN A 31 -5.07 -7.67 -6.77
C ASN A 31 -6.25 -7.86 -7.73
N ASP A 32 -7.16 -8.79 -7.44
CA ASP A 32 -8.31 -9.14 -8.28
C ASP A 32 -9.57 -8.33 -7.90
N MET A 33 -9.44 -7.46 -6.88
CA MET A 33 -10.53 -6.64 -6.38
C MET A 33 -10.84 -5.48 -7.34
N PRO A 34 -12.13 -5.22 -7.64
CA PRO A 34 -12.55 -4.02 -8.35
C PRO A 34 -12.02 -2.75 -7.67
N LEU A 35 -11.65 -1.75 -8.47
CA LEU A 35 -11.06 -0.51 -7.94
C LEU A 35 -11.98 0.18 -6.92
N ALA A 36 -13.29 0.16 -7.18
CA ALA A 36 -14.29 0.73 -6.28
C ALA A 36 -14.30 0.05 -4.89
N ASP A 37 -14.20 -1.28 -4.85
CA ASP A 37 -14.15 -2.03 -3.60
C ASP A 37 -12.86 -1.75 -2.83
N TYR A 38 -11.74 -1.64 -3.54
CA TYR A 38 -10.46 -1.25 -2.94
C TYR A 38 -10.51 0.17 -2.33
N LEU A 39 -11.10 1.14 -3.03
CA LEU A 39 -11.34 2.48 -2.50
C LEU A 39 -12.28 2.45 -1.27
N GLY A 40 -13.29 1.58 -1.30
CA GLY A 40 -14.19 1.34 -0.17
C GLY A 40 -13.47 0.78 1.07
N LEU A 41 -12.43 -0.03 0.89
CA LEU A 41 -11.55 -0.47 1.98
C LEU A 41 -10.67 0.67 2.49
N LEU A 42 -10.07 1.47 1.60
CA LEU A 42 -9.29 2.64 2.01
C LEU A 42 -10.12 3.58 2.88
N ARG A 43 -11.38 3.82 2.52
CA ARG A 43 -12.29 4.66 3.30
C ARG A 43 -12.47 4.17 4.73
N GLN A 44 -12.60 2.85 4.91
CA GLN A 44 -12.76 2.23 6.22
C GLN A 44 -11.50 2.36 7.08
N ILE A 45 -10.33 2.32 6.45
CA ILE A 45 -9.03 2.48 7.12
C ILE A 45 -8.77 3.95 7.46
N ALA A 46 -8.89 4.83 6.46
CA ALA A 46 -8.73 6.27 6.57
C ALA A 46 -9.51 6.97 5.44
N PRO A 47 -10.54 7.77 5.74
CA PRO A 47 -11.28 8.52 4.73
C PRO A 47 -10.38 9.41 3.83
N ALA A 48 -9.30 9.95 4.40
CA ALA A 48 -8.31 10.73 3.65
C ALA A 48 -7.52 9.89 2.63
N ALA A 49 -7.32 8.59 2.88
CA ALA A 49 -6.66 7.70 1.95
C ALA A 49 -7.50 7.46 0.69
N GLU A 50 -8.82 7.26 0.87
CA GLU A 50 -9.74 7.17 -0.27
C GLU A 50 -9.78 8.48 -1.06
N ALA A 51 -9.91 9.63 -0.38
CA ALA A 51 -9.95 10.93 -1.03
C ALA A 51 -8.67 11.23 -1.82
N GLY A 52 -7.50 11.05 -1.21
CA GLY A 52 -6.21 11.24 -1.87
C GLY A 52 -5.98 10.26 -3.03
N ALA A 53 -6.41 9.01 -2.90
CA ALA A 53 -6.35 8.03 -3.98
C ALA A 53 -7.25 8.43 -5.16
N LYS A 54 -8.47 8.92 -4.91
CA LYS A 54 -9.37 9.42 -5.96
C LYS A 54 -8.78 10.61 -6.71
N ASP A 55 -8.17 11.56 -6.00
CA ASP A 55 -7.48 12.68 -6.64
C ASP A 55 -6.32 12.21 -7.52
N TYR A 56 -5.52 11.26 -7.02
CA TYR A 56 -4.41 10.69 -7.77
C TYR A 56 -4.90 9.98 -9.05
N LEU A 57 -5.95 9.17 -8.95
CA LEU A 57 -6.57 8.48 -10.09
C LEU A 57 -7.07 9.47 -11.14
N ALA A 58 -7.82 10.50 -10.71
CA ALA A 58 -8.34 11.52 -11.61
C ALA A 58 -7.22 12.31 -12.29
N ALA A 59 -6.18 12.68 -11.54
CA ALA A 59 -5.05 13.41 -12.08
C ALA A 59 -4.23 12.56 -13.07
N VAL A 60 -4.05 11.25 -12.81
CA VAL A 60 -3.41 10.37 -13.81
C VAL A 60 -4.28 10.21 -15.06
N GLU A 61 -5.59 10.05 -14.93
CA GLU A 61 -6.47 9.95 -16.09
C GLU A 61 -6.40 11.21 -16.96
N GLN A 62 -6.40 12.39 -16.32
CA GLN A 62 -6.27 13.68 -17.00
C GLN A 62 -4.90 13.87 -17.67
N HIS A 63 -3.81 13.53 -16.99
CA HIS A 63 -2.46 13.78 -17.49
C HIS A 63 -1.96 12.71 -18.48
N CYS A 64 -2.41 11.47 -18.32
CA CYS A 64 -1.87 10.30 -19.03
C CYS A 64 -2.87 9.62 -19.95
N GLY A 65 -4.13 10.09 -19.99
CA GLY A 65 -5.17 9.58 -20.87
C GLY A 65 -5.57 8.12 -20.58
N ARG A 66 -5.31 7.62 -19.37
CA ARG A 66 -5.66 6.26 -18.95
C ARG A 66 -6.00 6.19 -17.48
N ALA A 67 -6.96 5.34 -17.14
CA ALA A 67 -7.22 4.96 -15.76
C ALA A 67 -6.14 4.01 -15.23
N LEU A 68 -5.78 4.14 -13.94
CA LEU A 68 -5.00 3.11 -13.25
C LEU A 68 -5.89 1.92 -12.87
N THR A 69 -5.27 0.75 -12.85
CA THR A 69 -5.83 -0.46 -12.25
C THR A 69 -5.64 -0.49 -10.73
N THR A 70 -6.40 -1.35 -10.04
CA THR A 70 -6.23 -1.61 -8.60
C THR A 70 -4.80 -2.05 -8.25
N ILE A 71 -4.15 -2.82 -9.13
CA ILE A 71 -2.78 -3.30 -8.93
C ILE A 71 -1.80 -2.13 -8.98
N GLU A 72 -1.90 -1.28 -10.00
CA GLU A 72 -1.01 -0.11 -10.14
C GLU A 72 -1.20 0.88 -8.99
N LEU A 73 -2.45 1.12 -8.57
CA LEU A 73 -2.73 1.99 -7.43
C LEU A 73 -2.14 1.42 -6.12
N ARG A 74 -2.22 0.10 -5.90
CA ARG A 74 -1.59 -0.52 -4.73
C ARG A 74 -0.07 -0.45 -4.80
N GLN A 75 0.50 -0.70 -5.96
CA GLN A 75 1.94 -0.57 -6.16
C GLN A 75 2.39 0.86 -5.88
N ALA A 76 1.65 1.87 -6.36
CA ALA A 76 1.90 3.27 -6.02
C ALA A 76 1.80 3.52 -4.51
N MET A 77 0.92 2.84 -3.76
CA MET A 77 0.91 2.99 -2.29
C MET A 77 2.03 2.25 -1.57
N SER A 78 2.48 1.11 -2.10
CA SER A 78 3.30 0.14 -1.35
C SER A 78 4.75 0.05 -1.83
N ALA A 79 5.10 0.70 -2.95
CA ALA A 79 6.45 0.69 -3.49
C ALA A 79 7.37 1.58 -2.65
N GLY A 80 8.28 0.99 -1.87
CA GLY A 80 9.14 1.74 -0.96
C GLY A 80 8.31 2.49 0.09
N ASP A 81 8.45 3.82 0.13
CA ASP A 81 7.63 4.71 0.98
C ASP A 81 6.29 5.10 0.33
N GLY A 82 5.98 4.53 -0.85
CA GLY A 82 4.87 4.92 -1.70
C GLY A 82 5.24 6.02 -2.70
N ASP A 83 4.35 6.27 -3.66
CA ASP A 83 4.42 7.35 -4.62
C ASP A 83 4.28 8.68 -3.84
N PRO A 84 5.27 9.58 -3.94
CA PRO A 84 5.29 10.79 -3.12
C PRO A 84 4.15 11.76 -3.44
N VAL A 85 3.64 11.75 -4.68
CA VAL A 85 2.48 12.57 -5.07
C VAL A 85 1.22 11.98 -4.43
N LEU A 86 1.03 10.66 -4.50
CA LEU A 86 -0.08 9.98 -3.84
C LEU A 86 -0.06 10.18 -2.32
N MET A 87 1.08 9.95 -1.66
CA MET A 87 1.20 10.16 -0.22
C MET A 87 0.98 11.62 0.16
N GLY A 88 1.46 12.55 -0.66
CA GLY A 88 1.18 13.98 -0.53
C GLY A 88 -0.32 14.28 -0.62
N LEU A 89 -1.04 13.70 -1.58
CA LEU A 89 -2.47 13.91 -1.78
C LEU A 89 -3.30 13.35 -0.61
N ILE A 90 -2.91 12.20 -0.07
CA ILE A 90 -3.53 11.63 1.14
C ILE A 90 -3.35 12.60 2.32
N ARG A 91 -2.13 13.12 2.53
CA ARG A 91 -1.86 14.10 3.58
C ARG A 91 -2.65 15.40 3.37
N ALA A 92 -2.65 15.93 2.16
CA ALA A 92 -3.38 17.16 1.84
C ALA A 92 -4.89 16.98 2.03
N SER A 93 -5.43 15.80 1.68
CA SER A 93 -6.82 15.44 1.94
C SER A 93 -7.13 15.36 3.43
N HIS A 94 -6.22 14.79 4.23
CA HIS A 94 -6.36 14.75 5.70
C HIS A 94 -6.36 16.16 6.31
N LEU A 95 -5.56 17.08 5.78
CA LEU A 95 -5.44 18.46 6.27
C LEU A 95 -6.51 19.41 5.70
N GLY A 96 -7.28 18.99 4.70
CA GLY A 96 -8.20 19.87 3.97
C GLY A 96 -7.48 20.92 3.13
N ASP A 97 -6.21 20.69 2.77
CA ASP A 97 -5.38 21.65 2.04
C ASP A 97 -5.63 21.54 0.52
N THR A 98 -6.59 22.33 0.02
CA THR A 98 -6.99 22.32 -1.39
C THR A 98 -5.89 22.83 -2.32
N THR A 99 -5.11 23.83 -1.89
CA THR A 99 -3.99 24.35 -2.67
C THR A 99 -2.89 23.31 -2.84
N ALA A 100 -2.56 22.57 -1.78
CA ALA A 100 -1.61 21.47 -1.89
C ALA A 100 -2.14 20.35 -2.79
N ARG A 101 -3.44 20.03 -2.73
CA ARG A 101 -4.07 19.02 -3.60
C ARG A 101 -3.91 19.39 -5.09
N GLU A 102 -4.24 20.62 -5.47
CA GLU A 102 -4.09 21.09 -6.85
C GLU A 102 -2.62 21.08 -7.31
N ARG A 103 -1.71 21.57 -6.46
CA ARG A 103 -0.28 21.57 -6.76
C ARG A 103 0.27 20.16 -6.95
N LEU A 104 -0.15 19.20 -6.13
CA LEU A 104 0.29 17.82 -6.21
C LEU A 104 -0.30 17.11 -7.43
N ALA A 105 -1.57 17.35 -7.76
CA ALA A 105 -2.18 16.84 -8.99
C ALA A 105 -1.41 17.29 -10.24
N GLY A 106 -0.95 18.54 -10.29
CA GLY A 106 -0.10 19.04 -11.38
C GLY A 106 1.29 18.41 -11.48
N GLN A 107 1.74 17.66 -10.47
CA GLN A 107 3.05 16.99 -10.44
C GLN A 107 2.99 15.52 -10.91
N ILE A 108 1.81 15.04 -11.31
CA ILE A 108 1.65 13.67 -11.78
C ILE A 108 2.58 13.37 -12.95
N ARG A 109 3.28 12.24 -12.84
CA ARG A 109 4.07 11.65 -13.91
C ARG A 109 3.39 10.39 -14.39
N CYS A 110 3.40 10.15 -15.69
CA CYS A 110 2.78 8.97 -16.24
C CYS A 110 3.58 7.72 -15.86
N PRO A 111 3.00 6.78 -15.10
CA PRO A 111 3.70 5.57 -14.71
C PRO A 111 4.00 4.72 -15.94
N ALA A 112 5.22 4.20 -16.01
CA ALA A 112 5.61 3.24 -17.04
C ALA A 112 4.64 2.05 -17.01
N ARG A 113 4.17 1.64 -18.18
CA ARG A 113 3.22 0.53 -18.30
C ARG A 113 3.87 -0.70 -17.67
N VAL A 114 3.28 -1.22 -16.60
CA VAL A 114 3.72 -2.50 -16.04
C VAL A 114 3.34 -3.57 -17.06
N ALA A 115 4.34 -4.18 -17.70
CA ALA A 115 4.12 -5.35 -18.53
C ALA A 115 3.62 -6.46 -17.60
N ARG A 116 2.44 -7.01 -17.94
CA ARG A 116 1.82 -8.13 -17.22
C ARG A 116 2.65 -9.40 -17.37
#